data_AF-A0A3B9ACJ7-F1
#
_entry.id   AF-A0A3B9ACJ7-F1
#
_cell.length_a   1.000
_cell.length_b   1.000
_cell.length_c   1.000
_cell.angle_alpha   90.00
_cell.angle_beta   90.00
_cell.angle_gamma   90.00
#
_symmetry.space_group_name_H-M   'P 1'
#
loop_
_entity.id
_entity.type
_entity.pdbx_description
1 polymer ?
#
loop_
_entity_poly.entity_id
_entity_poly.type
_entity_poly.pdbx_seq_one_letter_code
_entity_poly.pdbx_strand_id
1 'polypeptide(L)'
;MRVAIFSAVFFCLLAGCSWMPFVDSEEEKEAERQRQEELKTLTEKEFYDRIQRNLRSKNWTDAITNLQSFEAQFPFGNYAEQAQLELIYVYFESLDYEAASAAADRFIRLHPRHPNVDYAYYIKGLAAISQTKGLFTNFIPTDESRRDPGEARQAFAIFTELLNRFPNSAYAADARQRMLHLRNLLARHEIQVANYYFKRGAYLAAVNRGRYVVENFQQTPAVPDALAVMAQGYHLLGLNDLAENTVQVLAANYANHPALDEQGQFKYSPANLKDDKHWMSKVTLGYYKPEKPPHFDSRKLYNPIDRHVAELRNEMPVSSSVDTTDKARADTSQGSGKRSWLSRLTFGLLD
;
A
#
# COMPACT_ATOMS: atom_id res chain seq x y z
N MET A 1 2.91 -7.29 64.30
CA MET A 1 1.45 -7.04 64.15
C MET A 1 1.27 -5.54 63.95
N ARG A 2 0.55 -5.09 62.91
CA ARG A 2 0.29 -3.68 62.49
C ARG A 2 1.16 -3.06 61.37
N VAL A 3 1.25 -3.66 60.18
CA VAL A 3 1.51 -2.90 58.92
C VAL A 3 0.71 -3.46 57.71
N ALA A 4 -0.26 -4.36 57.91
CA ALA A 4 -0.89 -5.10 56.81
C ALA A 4 -2.34 -4.66 56.48
N ILE A 5 -2.71 -3.39 56.71
CA ILE A 5 -4.10 -2.92 56.46
C ILE A 5 -4.18 -1.78 55.42
N PHE A 6 -3.08 -1.13 55.05
CA PHE A 6 -3.14 0.02 54.13
C PHE A 6 -2.99 -0.31 52.63
N SER A 7 -2.78 -1.56 52.25
CA SER A 7 -2.56 -1.96 50.85
C SER A 7 -3.82 -2.39 50.09
N ALA A 8 -4.98 -2.56 50.76
CA ALA A 8 -6.17 -3.14 50.14
C ALA A 8 -7.24 -2.11 49.72
N VAL A 9 -7.06 -0.82 50.00
CA VAL A 9 -8.03 0.23 49.65
C VAL A 9 -7.62 1.01 48.39
N PHE A 10 -6.37 0.94 47.96
CA PHE A 10 -5.88 1.67 46.78
C PHE A 10 -6.05 0.91 45.45
N PHE A 11 -6.53 -0.33 45.47
CA PHE A 11 -6.73 -1.15 44.26
C PHE A 11 -8.20 -1.24 43.81
N CYS A 12 -9.11 -0.45 44.40
CA CYS A 12 -10.54 -0.43 44.03
C CYS A 12 -11.01 0.88 43.39
N LEU A 13 -10.13 1.86 43.13
CA LEU A 13 -10.51 3.15 42.54
C LEU A 13 -10.09 3.36 41.08
N LEU A 14 -9.48 2.36 40.43
CA LEU A 14 -9.15 2.41 38.99
C LEU A 14 -9.82 1.32 38.15
N ALA A 15 -10.76 0.55 38.75
CA ALA A 15 -11.60 -0.41 38.03
C ALA A 15 -13.06 0.08 37.88
N GLY A 16 -13.32 1.37 38.11
CA GLY A 16 -14.63 1.97 37.88
C GLY A 16 -14.65 2.69 36.53
N CYS A 17 -15.01 1.98 35.46
CA CYS A 17 -15.67 2.51 34.23
C CYS A 17 -15.87 1.42 33.14
N SER A 18 -15.92 0.12 33.48
CA SER A 18 -16.16 -0.95 32.50
C SER A 18 -17.26 -1.94 32.92
N TRP A 19 -18.09 -1.61 33.93
CA TRP A 19 -19.08 -2.54 34.51
C TRP A 19 -20.51 -1.97 34.66
N MET A 20 -20.91 -0.95 33.88
CA MET A 20 -22.33 -0.57 33.77
C MET A 20 -22.83 -0.73 32.32
N PRO A 21 -23.56 -1.80 31.99
CA PRO A 21 -24.04 -2.07 30.63
C PRO A 21 -25.55 -1.84 30.48
N PHE A 22 -26.13 -0.72 30.93
CA PHE A 22 -27.61 -0.62 30.87
C PHE A 22 -28.33 0.74 30.86
N VAL A 23 -27.70 1.92 31.02
CA VAL A 23 -28.49 3.18 31.16
C VAL A 23 -28.53 4.09 29.92
N ASP A 24 -27.54 4.04 29.01
CA ASP A 24 -27.54 4.95 27.84
C ASP A 24 -28.29 4.39 26.61
N SER A 25 -28.73 3.12 26.61
CA SER A 25 -29.22 2.48 25.38
C SER A 25 -30.68 2.75 25.02
N GLU A 26 -31.56 3.10 25.98
CA GLU A 26 -32.98 3.31 25.68
C GLU A 26 -33.27 4.74 25.21
N GLU A 27 -32.63 5.75 25.82
CA GLU A 27 -32.76 7.14 25.38
C GLU A 27 -32.19 7.36 23.97
N GLU A 28 -31.03 6.77 23.66
CA GLU A 28 -30.46 6.81 22.30
C GLU A 28 -31.40 6.14 21.28
N LYS A 29 -31.98 4.98 21.60
CA LYS A 29 -32.95 4.29 20.72
C LYS A 29 -34.23 5.10 20.55
N GLU A 30 -34.70 5.79 21.57
CA GLU A 30 -35.87 6.68 21.46
C GLU A 30 -35.57 7.90 20.59
N ALA A 31 -34.40 8.51 20.75
CA ALA A 31 -33.94 9.62 19.90
C ALA A 31 -33.78 9.17 18.43
N GLU A 32 -33.22 7.98 18.18
CA GLU A 32 -33.09 7.41 16.83
C GLU A 32 -34.47 7.15 16.20
N ARG A 33 -35.43 6.61 16.98
CA ARG A 33 -36.81 6.39 16.53
C ARG A 33 -37.51 7.71 16.19
N GLN A 34 -37.42 8.71 17.06
CA GLN A 34 -37.99 10.03 16.82
C GLN A 34 -37.37 10.69 15.59
N ARG A 35 -36.05 10.58 15.41
CA ARG A 35 -35.35 11.06 14.22
C ARG A 35 -35.88 10.37 12.96
N GLN A 36 -36.05 9.05 12.98
CA GLN A 36 -36.60 8.32 11.84
C GLN A 36 -38.06 8.69 11.53
N GLU A 37 -38.88 8.93 12.55
CA GLU A 37 -40.25 9.41 12.37
C GLU A 37 -40.29 10.81 11.77
N GLU A 38 -39.46 11.73 12.26
CA GLU A 38 -39.31 13.07 11.67
C GLU A 38 -38.95 12.98 10.18
N LEU A 39 -37.96 12.15 9.83
CA LEU A 39 -37.51 11.98 8.44
C LEU A 39 -38.62 11.49 7.51
N LYS A 40 -39.53 10.62 7.97
CA LYS A 40 -40.65 10.11 7.17
C LYS A 40 -41.72 11.16 6.88
N THR A 41 -41.78 12.22 7.68
CA THR A 41 -42.77 13.30 7.51
C THR A 41 -42.29 14.41 6.57
N LEU A 42 -40.99 14.44 6.25
CA LEU A 42 -40.41 15.46 5.39
C LEU A 42 -40.86 15.27 3.93
N THR A 43 -41.04 16.39 3.24
CA THR A 43 -41.16 16.34 1.78
C THR A 43 -39.84 15.92 1.13
N GLU A 44 -39.89 15.40 -0.10
CA GLU A 44 -38.68 14.98 -0.84
C GLU A 44 -37.60 16.09 -0.85
N LYS A 45 -38.00 17.32 -1.18
CA LYS A 45 -37.08 18.46 -1.22
C LYS A 45 -36.49 18.79 0.15
N GLU A 46 -37.32 18.85 1.20
CA GLU A 46 -36.84 19.18 2.55
C GLU A 46 -35.87 18.12 3.08
N PHE A 47 -36.12 16.84 2.78
CA PHE A 47 -35.22 15.77 3.16
C PHE A 47 -33.90 15.85 2.38
N TYR A 48 -33.96 16.09 1.07
CA TYR A 48 -32.77 16.30 0.26
C TYR A 48 -31.96 17.53 0.74
N ASP A 49 -32.61 18.63 1.08
CA ASP A 49 -31.95 19.81 1.65
C ASP A 49 -31.25 19.51 2.99
N ARG A 50 -31.81 18.60 3.81
CA ARG A 50 -31.16 18.10 5.04
C ARG A 50 -29.91 17.29 4.72
N ILE A 51 -29.98 16.39 3.74
CA ILE A 51 -28.81 15.63 3.26
C ILE A 51 -27.71 16.59 2.80
N GLN A 52 -28.06 17.59 1.99
CA GLN A 52 -27.13 18.59 1.52
C GLN A 52 -26.46 19.38 2.66
N ARG A 53 -27.15 19.61 3.80
CA ARG A 53 -26.53 20.18 5.00
C ARG A 53 -25.48 19.24 5.60
N ASN A 54 -25.77 17.94 5.70
CA ASN A 54 -24.83 16.93 6.20
C ASN A 54 -23.59 16.80 5.30
N LEU A 55 -23.78 16.83 3.98
CA LEU A 55 -22.67 16.82 3.01
C LEU A 55 -21.76 18.04 3.18
N ARG A 56 -22.35 19.25 3.28
CA ARG A 56 -21.59 20.48 3.48
C ARG A 56 -20.83 20.52 4.82
N SER A 57 -21.40 19.92 5.87
CA SER A 57 -20.72 19.81 7.17
C SER A 57 -19.72 18.65 7.25
N LYS A 58 -19.59 17.85 6.18
CA LYS A 58 -18.77 16.62 6.13
C LYS A 58 -19.14 15.60 7.19
N ASN A 59 -20.41 15.60 7.61
CA ASN A 59 -20.93 14.58 8.51
C ASN A 59 -21.33 13.35 7.70
N TRP A 60 -20.33 12.52 7.38
CA TRP A 60 -20.47 11.38 6.49
C TRP A 60 -21.41 10.31 7.05
N THR A 61 -21.35 10.04 8.36
CA THR A 61 -22.19 9.04 9.01
C THR A 61 -23.67 9.38 8.85
N ASP A 62 -24.07 10.62 9.19
CA ASP A 62 -25.46 11.05 9.05
C ASP A 62 -25.87 11.22 7.59
N ALA A 63 -24.92 11.60 6.71
CA ALA A 63 -25.19 11.68 5.28
C ALA A 63 -25.51 10.29 4.68
N ILE A 64 -24.75 9.25 5.01
CA ILE A 64 -25.00 7.87 4.55
C ILE A 64 -26.37 7.41 5.01
N THR A 65 -26.66 7.51 6.31
CA THR A 65 -27.94 7.05 6.88
C THR A 65 -29.13 7.77 6.24
N ASN A 66 -29.01 9.09 6.05
CA ASN A 66 -30.07 9.88 5.42
C ASN A 66 -30.21 9.57 3.92
N LEU A 67 -29.11 9.40 3.19
CA LEU A 67 -29.13 9.03 1.77
C LEU A 67 -29.75 7.64 1.53
N GLN A 68 -29.39 6.64 2.34
CA GLN A 68 -30.01 5.31 2.28
C GLN A 68 -31.51 5.37 2.58
N SER A 69 -31.89 6.15 3.60
CA SER A 69 -33.30 6.36 3.95
C SER A 69 -34.05 7.11 2.84
N PHE A 70 -33.39 8.06 2.19
CA PHE A 70 -33.93 8.81 1.06
C PHE A 70 -34.18 7.91 -0.16
N GLU A 71 -33.22 7.04 -0.51
CA GLU A 71 -33.40 6.04 -1.58
C GLU A 71 -34.57 5.09 -1.31
N ALA A 72 -34.76 4.69 -0.05
CA ALA A 72 -35.85 3.80 0.34
C ALA A 72 -37.23 4.48 0.27
N GLN A 73 -37.32 5.76 0.64
CA GLN A 73 -38.57 6.52 0.66
C GLN A 73 -38.96 7.11 -0.69
N PHE A 74 -37.96 7.57 -1.48
CA PHE A 74 -38.15 8.29 -2.73
C PHE A 74 -37.39 7.64 -3.90
N PRO A 75 -37.61 6.34 -4.22
CA PRO A 75 -36.82 5.61 -5.23
C PRO A 75 -36.96 6.16 -6.66
N PHE A 76 -38.03 6.91 -6.95
CA PHE A 76 -38.31 7.54 -8.25
C PHE A 76 -38.47 9.06 -8.14
N GLY A 77 -37.96 9.65 -7.05
CA GLY A 77 -37.99 11.09 -6.83
C GLY A 77 -37.14 11.87 -7.84
N ASN A 78 -37.37 13.18 -7.94
CA ASN A 78 -36.59 14.08 -8.78
C ASN A 78 -35.10 14.11 -8.38
N TYR A 79 -34.79 13.87 -7.10
CA TYR A 79 -33.42 13.84 -6.60
C TYR A 79 -32.87 12.42 -6.43
N ALA A 80 -33.61 11.38 -6.83
CA ALA A 80 -33.23 9.98 -6.57
C ALA A 80 -31.88 9.62 -7.21
N GLU A 81 -31.71 9.91 -8.49
CA GLU A 81 -30.46 9.59 -9.22
C GLU A 81 -29.27 10.37 -8.66
N GLN A 82 -29.48 11.65 -8.33
CA GLN A 82 -28.46 12.49 -7.73
C GLN A 82 -28.07 12.02 -6.32
N ALA A 83 -29.04 11.60 -5.50
CA ALA A 83 -28.79 11.03 -4.18
C ALA A 83 -27.97 9.73 -4.27
N GLN A 84 -28.22 8.88 -5.27
CA GLN A 84 -27.40 7.69 -5.49
C GLN A 84 -25.94 8.04 -5.81
N LEU A 85 -25.70 9.08 -6.62
CA LEU A 85 -24.35 9.58 -6.91
C LEU A 85 -23.65 10.13 -5.66
N GLU A 86 -24.39 10.88 -4.84
CA GLU A 86 -23.90 11.41 -3.57
C GLU A 86 -23.59 10.30 -2.57
N LEU A 87 -24.38 9.22 -2.56
CA LEU A 87 -24.11 8.07 -1.70
C LEU A 87 -22.79 7.39 -2.06
N ILE A 88 -22.50 7.23 -3.37
CA ILE A 88 -21.19 6.74 -3.85
C ILE A 88 -20.06 7.64 -3.34
N TYR A 89 -20.23 8.96 -3.46
CA TYR A 89 -19.24 9.94 -3.02
C TYR A 89 -18.98 9.85 -1.52
N VAL A 90 -20.04 9.82 -0.71
CA VAL A 90 -19.89 9.80 0.75
C VAL A 90 -19.25 8.50 1.22
N TYR A 91 -19.61 7.34 0.64
CA TYR A 91 -18.92 6.08 0.97
C TYR A 91 -17.43 6.16 0.69
N PHE A 92 -17.04 6.77 -0.43
CA PHE A 92 -15.63 6.94 -0.75
C PHE A 92 -14.92 7.86 0.26
N GLU A 93 -15.53 8.99 0.62
CA GLU A 93 -14.98 9.95 1.60
C GLU A 93 -14.96 9.39 3.03
N SER A 94 -15.90 8.51 3.38
CA SER A 94 -15.91 7.79 4.65
C SER A 94 -14.94 6.61 4.70
N LEU A 95 -14.13 6.42 3.65
CA LEU A 95 -13.17 5.31 3.48
C LEU A 95 -13.83 3.92 3.37
N ASP A 96 -15.14 3.87 3.12
CA ASP A 96 -15.87 2.63 2.86
C ASP A 96 -15.85 2.34 1.35
N TYR A 97 -14.68 1.91 0.87
CA TYR A 97 -14.43 1.70 -0.55
C TYR A 97 -15.23 0.53 -1.14
N GLU A 98 -15.53 -0.49 -0.33
CA GLU A 98 -16.37 -1.62 -0.77
C GLU A 98 -17.80 -1.16 -1.01
N ALA A 99 -18.39 -0.40 -0.08
CA ALA A 99 -19.72 0.16 -0.25
C ALA A 99 -19.77 1.16 -1.43
N ALA A 100 -18.74 2.00 -1.59
CA ALA A 100 -18.63 2.93 -2.71
C ALA A 100 -18.63 2.20 -4.06
N SER A 101 -17.84 1.12 -4.18
CA SER A 101 -17.76 0.30 -5.40
C SER A 101 -19.10 -0.38 -5.70
N ALA A 102 -19.76 -0.96 -4.69
CA ALA A 102 -21.06 -1.61 -4.83
C ALA A 102 -22.17 -0.61 -5.23
N ALA A 103 -22.20 0.57 -4.61
CA ALA A 103 -23.14 1.63 -4.94
C ALA A 103 -22.92 2.14 -6.38
N ALA A 104 -21.65 2.29 -6.80
CA ALA A 104 -21.32 2.68 -8.17
C ALA A 104 -21.77 1.63 -9.19
N ASP A 105 -21.54 0.35 -8.92
CA ASP A 105 -22.02 -0.73 -9.78
C ASP A 105 -23.54 -0.77 -9.90
N ARG A 106 -24.25 -0.51 -8.80
CA ARG A 106 -25.70 -0.39 -8.81
C ARG A 106 -26.13 0.79 -9.68
N PHE A 107 -25.52 1.96 -9.53
CA PHE A 107 -25.85 3.16 -10.32
C PHE A 107 -25.60 2.94 -11.82
N ILE A 108 -24.44 2.43 -12.19
CA ILE A 108 -24.07 2.14 -13.59
C ILE A 108 -25.09 1.18 -14.23
N ARG A 109 -25.51 0.15 -13.50
CA ARG A 109 -26.47 -0.85 -13.99
C ARG A 109 -27.89 -0.29 -14.12
N LEU A 110 -28.33 0.52 -13.18
CA LEU A 110 -29.69 1.07 -13.17
C LEU A 110 -29.85 2.26 -14.12
N HIS A 111 -28.81 3.09 -14.25
CA HIS A 111 -28.87 4.38 -14.97
C HIS A 111 -27.77 4.51 -16.04
N PRO A 112 -27.58 3.54 -16.97
CA PRO A 112 -26.44 3.54 -17.91
C PRO A 112 -26.41 4.72 -18.90
N ARG A 113 -27.51 5.46 -19.03
CA ARG A 113 -27.64 6.63 -19.92
C ARG A 113 -27.57 7.96 -19.17
N HIS A 114 -27.37 7.94 -17.85
CA HIS A 114 -27.31 9.16 -17.07
C HIS A 114 -26.05 9.98 -17.42
N PRO A 115 -26.12 11.32 -17.50
CA PRO A 115 -25.01 12.15 -17.93
C PRO A 115 -23.74 12.00 -17.08
N ASN A 116 -23.89 11.69 -15.78
CA ASN A 116 -22.77 11.52 -14.84
C ASN A 116 -22.42 10.04 -14.55
N VAL A 117 -22.71 9.11 -15.45
CA VAL A 117 -22.30 7.70 -15.29
C VAL A 117 -20.78 7.56 -15.29
N ASP A 118 -20.09 8.40 -16.05
CA ASP A 118 -18.64 8.48 -16.09
C ASP A 118 -18.04 8.79 -14.70
N TYR A 119 -18.69 9.64 -13.91
CA TYR A 119 -18.34 9.90 -12.51
C TYR A 119 -18.43 8.64 -11.64
N ALA A 120 -19.51 7.84 -11.78
CA ALA A 120 -19.66 6.60 -11.04
C ALA A 120 -18.55 5.58 -11.38
N TYR A 121 -18.21 5.43 -12.66
CA TYR A 121 -17.06 4.63 -13.09
C TYR A 121 -15.73 5.15 -12.50
N TYR A 122 -15.56 6.47 -12.47
CA TYR A 122 -14.35 7.09 -11.92
C TYR A 122 -14.20 6.84 -10.42
N ILE A 123 -15.24 7.08 -9.61
CA ILE A 123 -15.19 6.79 -8.17
C ILE A 123 -15.02 5.29 -7.90
N LYS A 124 -15.66 4.42 -8.68
CA LYS A 124 -15.45 2.96 -8.60
C LYS A 124 -13.97 2.60 -8.78
N GLY A 125 -13.31 3.18 -9.79
CA GLY A 125 -11.88 2.97 -10.04
C GLY A 125 -11.01 3.52 -8.90
N LEU A 126 -11.34 4.69 -8.34
CA LEU A 126 -10.65 5.25 -7.19
C LEU A 126 -10.78 4.36 -5.96
N ALA A 127 -11.98 3.85 -5.67
CA ALA A 127 -12.24 2.95 -4.56
C ALA A 127 -11.38 1.69 -4.67
N ALA A 128 -11.28 1.07 -5.85
CA ALA A 128 -10.43 -0.09 -6.09
C ALA A 128 -8.92 0.21 -5.89
N ILE A 129 -8.42 1.39 -6.31
CA ILE A 129 -7.04 1.79 -6.00
C ILE A 129 -6.85 1.95 -4.50
N SER A 130 -7.78 2.62 -3.82
CA SER A 130 -7.64 2.93 -2.40
C SER A 130 -7.67 1.69 -1.52
N GLN A 131 -8.36 0.62 -1.92
CA GLN A 131 -8.29 -0.69 -1.26
C GLN A 131 -6.87 -1.30 -1.28
N THR A 132 -6.03 -0.92 -2.24
CA THR A 132 -4.61 -1.33 -2.30
C THR A 132 -3.77 -0.64 -1.20
N LYS A 133 -4.20 0.54 -0.73
CA LYS A 133 -3.48 1.34 0.26
C LYS A 133 -3.95 0.98 1.66
N GLY A 134 -3.09 0.30 2.43
CA GLY A 134 -3.34 0.09 3.86
C GLY A 134 -3.41 1.41 4.62
N LEU A 135 -4.19 1.47 5.69
CA LEU A 135 -4.40 2.67 6.54
C LEU A 135 -3.10 3.33 7.02
N PHE A 136 -2.02 2.56 7.17
CA PHE A 136 -0.72 3.04 7.65
C PHE A 136 0.33 3.29 6.54
N THR A 137 -0.04 3.16 5.26
CA THR A 137 0.89 3.35 4.13
C THR A 137 1.50 4.75 4.08
N ASN A 138 0.78 5.76 4.57
CA ASN A 138 1.28 7.14 4.65
C ASN A 138 2.33 7.33 5.77
N PHE A 139 2.37 6.46 6.78
CA PHE A 139 3.29 6.58 7.93
C PHE A 139 4.48 5.63 7.85
N ILE A 140 4.33 4.50 7.15
CA ILE A 140 5.39 3.51 6.96
C ILE A 140 5.62 3.36 5.45
N PRO A 141 6.78 3.77 4.91
CA PRO A 141 7.09 3.61 3.50
C PRO A 141 7.17 2.11 3.20
N THR A 142 6.08 1.58 2.62
CA THR A 142 5.97 0.19 2.22
C THR A 142 5.91 0.13 0.71
N ASP A 143 6.66 -0.80 0.13
CA ASP A 143 6.71 -0.99 -1.31
C ASP A 143 5.38 -1.59 -1.80
N GLU A 144 4.51 -0.77 -2.39
CA GLU A 144 3.17 -1.15 -2.86
C GLU A 144 3.24 -2.33 -3.84
N SER A 145 4.29 -2.40 -4.65
CA SER A 145 4.44 -3.47 -5.65
C SER A 145 4.67 -4.86 -5.05
N ARG A 146 4.90 -4.98 -3.74
CA ARG A 146 5.00 -6.27 -3.02
C ARG A 146 3.65 -6.82 -2.58
N ARG A 147 2.60 -6.00 -2.64
CA ARG A 147 1.23 -6.40 -2.25
C ARG A 147 0.56 -7.18 -3.38
N ASP A 148 -0.55 -7.83 -3.05
CA ASP A 148 -1.37 -8.53 -4.05
C ASP A 148 -1.82 -7.53 -5.15
N PRO A 149 -1.50 -7.79 -6.44
CA PRO A 149 -1.88 -6.92 -7.53
C PRO A 149 -3.34 -7.08 -7.97
N GLY A 150 -4.15 -7.90 -7.29
CA GLY A 150 -5.58 -8.12 -7.60
C GLY A 150 -6.37 -6.82 -7.73
N GLU A 151 -6.36 -5.98 -6.69
CA GLU A 151 -7.05 -4.68 -6.67
C GLU A 151 -6.50 -3.72 -7.73
N ALA A 152 -5.18 -3.68 -7.93
CA ALA A 152 -4.55 -2.87 -8.96
C ALA A 152 -4.99 -3.31 -10.39
N ARG A 153 -5.12 -4.62 -10.62
CA ARG A 153 -5.65 -5.16 -11.89
C ARG A 153 -7.12 -4.79 -12.09
N GLN A 154 -7.92 -4.89 -11.03
CA GLN A 154 -9.34 -4.52 -11.07
C GLN A 154 -9.50 -3.02 -11.37
N ALA A 155 -8.78 -2.16 -10.66
CA ALA A 155 -8.79 -0.72 -10.90
C ALA A 155 -8.39 -0.39 -12.34
N PHE A 156 -7.33 -1.03 -12.88
CA PHE A 156 -6.90 -0.83 -14.25
C PHE A 156 -8.01 -1.20 -15.26
N ALA A 157 -8.72 -2.30 -15.03
CA ALA A 157 -9.84 -2.71 -15.86
C ALA A 157 -11.01 -1.71 -15.80
N ILE A 158 -11.34 -1.19 -14.62
CA ILE A 158 -12.40 -0.19 -14.44
C ILE A 158 -12.07 1.12 -15.17
N PHE A 159 -10.85 1.63 -15.03
CA PHE A 159 -10.44 2.84 -15.75
C PHE A 159 -10.35 2.60 -17.27
N THR A 160 -9.96 1.40 -17.70
CA THR A 160 -10.01 1.02 -19.12
C THR A 160 -11.44 1.11 -19.64
N GLU A 161 -12.41 0.59 -18.89
CA GLU A 161 -13.83 0.68 -19.27
C GLU A 161 -14.33 2.13 -19.30
N LEU A 162 -13.98 2.95 -18.30
CA LEU A 162 -14.28 4.39 -18.27
C LEU A 162 -13.77 5.08 -19.54
N LEU A 163 -12.50 4.88 -19.90
CA LEU A 163 -11.91 5.54 -21.07
C LEU A 163 -12.45 5.03 -22.40
N ASN A 164 -12.81 3.75 -22.49
CA ASN A 164 -13.41 3.17 -23.69
C ASN A 164 -14.83 3.67 -23.92
N ARG A 165 -15.63 3.82 -22.84
CA ARG A 165 -17.02 4.29 -22.94
C ARG A 165 -17.13 5.81 -22.97
N PHE A 166 -16.29 6.51 -22.20
CA PHE A 166 -16.37 7.95 -21.98
C PHE A 166 -15.00 8.63 -22.20
N PRO A 167 -14.44 8.58 -23.43
CA PRO A 167 -13.09 9.12 -23.72
C PRO A 167 -12.95 10.63 -23.50
N ASN A 168 -14.07 11.35 -23.57
CA ASN A 168 -14.18 12.82 -23.43
C ASN A 168 -14.69 13.25 -22.04
N SER A 169 -14.80 12.33 -21.08
CA SER A 169 -15.16 12.64 -19.70
C SER A 169 -14.18 13.64 -19.08
N ALA A 170 -14.66 14.50 -18.17
CA ALA A 170 -13.82 15.38 -17.38
C ALA A 170 -12.76 14.60 -16.57
N TYR A 171 -13.05 13.34 -16.21
CA TYR A 171 -12.18 12.47 -15.43
C TYR A 171 -11.18 11.67 -16.28
N ALA A 172 -11.28 11.72 -17.61
CA ALA A 172 -10.48 10.88 -18.49
C ALA A 172 -8.97 11.17 -18.40
N ALA A 173 -8.59 12.43 -18.22
CA ALA A 173 -7.17 12.80 -18.08
C ALA A 173 -6.54 12.20 -16.82
N ASP A 174 -7.23 12.30 -15.67
CA ASP A 174 -6.75 11.75 -14.41
C ASP A 174 -6.75 10.21 -14.43
N ALA A 175 -7.79 9.60 -14.97
CA ALA A 175 -7.87 8.14 -15.15
C ALA A 175 -6.68 7.60 -15.98
N ARG A 176 -6.27 8.28 -17.06
CA ARG A 176 -5.08 7.89 -17.84
C ARG A 176 -3.79 7.92 -17.01
N GLN A 177 -3.61 8.94 -16.18
CA GLN A 177 -2.43 9.03 -15.30
C GLN A 177 -2.41 7.91 -14.28
N ARG A 178 -3.57 7.59 -13.68
CA ARG A 178 -3.70 6.46 -12.75
C ARG A 178 -3.45 5.12 -13.43
N MET A 179 -3.95 4.92 -14.64
CA MET A 179 -3.66 3.72 -15.42
C MET A 179 -2.17 3.56 -15.72
N LEU A 180 -1.46 4.65 -16.04
CA LEU A 180 -0.01 4.62 -16.23
C LEU A 180 0.71 4.21 -14.93
N HIS A 181 0.31 4.78 -13.79
CA HIS A 181 0.83 4.39 -12.49
C HIS A 181 0.56 2.91 -12.18
N LEU A 182 -0.68 2.44 -12.34
CA LEU A 182 -1.06 1.04 -12.14
C LEU A 182 -0.30 0.09 -13.07
N ARG A 183 -0.11 0.47 -14.34
CA ARG A 183 0.69 -0.31 -15.30
C ARG A 183 2.14 -0.48 -14.82
N ASN A 184 2.75 0.60 -14.33
CA ASN A 184 4.10 0.56 -13.76
C ASN A 184 4.15 -0.29 -12.48
N LEU A 185 3.15 -0.18 -11.62
CA LEU A 185 3.04 -0.96 -10.38
C LEU A 185 2.95 -2.48 -10.68
N LEU A 186 2.07 -2.87 -11.61
CA LEU A 186 1.89 -4.26 -12.04
C LEU A 186 3.17 -4.82 -12.66
N ALA A 187 3.81 -4.08 -13.55
CA ALA A 187 5.08 -4.47 -14.15
C ALA A 187 6.19 -4.64 -13.09
N ARG A 188 6.19 -3.76 -12.08
CA ARG A 188 7.16 -3.85 -10.98
C ARG A 188 6.92 -5.09 -10.12
N HIS A 189 5.68 -5.41 -9.80
CA HIS A 189 5.30 -6.59 -9.04
C HIS A 189 5.87 -7.87 -9.69
N GLU A 190 5.75 -8.02 -11.01
CA GLU A 190 6.29 -9.19 -11.73
C GLU A 190 7.80 -9.37 -11.54
N ILE A 191 8.58 -8.28 -11.50
CA ILE A 191 10.02 -8.37 -11.24
C ILE A 191 10.32 -8.72 -9.79
N GLN A 192 9.48 -8.31 -8.84
CA GLN A 192 9.64 -8.76 -7.45
C GLN A 192 9.38 -10.25 -7.30
N VAL A 193 8.38 -10.78 -8.02
CA VAL A 193 8.14 -12.21 -8.10
C VAL A 193 9.31 -12.92 -8.78
N ALA A 194 9.91 -12.35 -9.84
CA ALA A 194 11.10 -12.90 -10.48
C ALA A 194 12.30 -12.97 -9.50
N ASN A 195 12.55 -11.88 -8.78
CA ASN A 195 13.57 -11.80 -7.73
C ASN A 195 13.33 -12.84 -6.63
N TYR A 196 12.08 -13.09 -6.26
CA TYR A 196 11.72 -14.15 -5.32
C TYR A 196 12.02 -15.54 -5.88
N TYR A 197 11.76 -15.80 -7.16
CA TYR A 197 12.11 -17.06 -7.80
C TYR A 197 13.62 -17.28 -7.90
N PHE A 198 14.42 -16.25 -8.13
CA PHE A 198 15.89 -16.34 -8.04
C PHE A 198 16.35 -16.81 -6.67
N LYS A 199 15.78 -16.26 -5.59
CA LYS A 199 16.07 -16.71 -4.21
C LYS A 199 15.79 -18.20 -3.99
N ARG A 200 14.87 -18.78 -4.75
CA ARG A 200 14.49 -20.20 -4.66
C ARG A 200 15.16 -21.10 -5.69
N GLY A 201 16.02 -20.58 -6.55
CA GLY A 201 16.64 -21.33 -7.65
C GLY A 201 15.68 -21.69 -8.79
N ALA A 202 14.49 -21.06 -8.85
CA ALA A 202 13.48 -21.34 -9.87
C ALA A 202 13.68 -20.45 -11.11
N TYR A 203 14.79 -20.64 -11.84
CA TYR A 203 15.21 -19.72 -12.91
C TYR A 203 14.23 -19.65 -14.07
N LEU A 204 13.65 -20.78 -14.49
CA LEU A 204 12.62 -20.80 -15.55
C LEU A 204 11.40 -19.94 -15.17
N ALA A 205 10.97 -20.01 -13.91
CA ALA A 205 9.88 -19.19 -13.42
C ALA A 205 10.25 -17.70 -13.40
N ALA A 206 11.49 -17.36 -13.00
CA ALA A 206 11.99 -15.99 -13.06
C ALA A 206 12.03 -15.44 -14.49
N VAL A 207 12.56 -16.22 -15.46
CA VAL A 207 12.58 -15.86 -16.89
C VAL A 207 11.17 -15.61 -17.40
N ASN A 208 10.20 -16.48 -17.08
CA ASN A 208 8.81 -16.30 -17.52
C ASN A 208 8.20 -14.99 -17.01
N ARG A 209 8.55 -14.57 -15.79
CA ARG A 209 8.11 -13.27 -15.23
C ARG A 209 8.73 -12.09 -15.96
N GLY A 210 10.04 -12.15 -16.23
CA GLY A 210 10.71 -11.13 -17.05
C GLY A 210 10.12 -11.04 -18.47
N ARG A 211 9.93 -12.18 -19.12
CA ARG A 211 9.32 -12.25 -20.46
C ARG A 211 7.92 -11.64 -20.48
N TYR A 212 7.09 -11.96 -19.49
CA TYR A 212 5.74 -11.39 -19.37
C TYR A 212 5.77 -9.85 -19.29
N VAL A 213 6.75 -9.26 -18.60
CA VAL A 213 6.91 -7.80 -18.54
C VAL A 213 7.30 -7.22 -19.90
N VAL A 214 8.24 -7.84 -20.61
CA VAL A 214 8.67 -7.38 -21.94
C VAL A 214 7.51 -7.48 -22.96
N GLU A 215 6.68 -8.52 -22.87
CA GLU A 215 5.56 -8.75 -23.79
C GLU A 215 4.36 -7.83 -23.50
N ASN A 216 4.01 -7.60 -22.22
CA ASN A 216 2.73 -6.95 -21.85
C ASN A 216 2.89 -5.53 -21.29
N PHE A 217 4.07 -5.21 -20.75
CA PHE A 217 4.36 -3.96 -20.03
C PHE A 217 5.48 -3.15 -20.69
N GLN A 218 5.53 -3.14 -22.02
CA GLN A 218 6.40 -2.25 -22.77
C GLN A 218 6.27 -0.79 -22.32
N GLN A 219 7.37 -0.03 -22.41
CA GLN A 219 7.52 1.37 -21.98
C GLN A 219 7.44 1.62 -20.47
N THR A 220 7.22 0.58 -19.65
CA THR A 220 7.28 0.73 -18.19
C THR A 220 8.73 0.82 -17.70
N PRO A 221 9.00 1.50 -16.56
CA PRO A 221 10.32 1.53 -15.93
C PRO A 221 10.87 0.16 -15.51
N ALA A 222 10.04 -0.88 -15.51
CA ALA A 222 10.42 -2.23 -15.10
C ALA A 222 11.01 -3.07 -16.25
N VAL A 223 10.89 -2.63 -17.51
CA VAL A 223 11.41 -3.34 -18.69
C VAL A 223 12.94 -3.60 -18.63
N PRO A 224 13.79 -2.63 -18.23
CA PRO A 224 15.24 -2.88 -18.11
C PRO A 224 15.55 -4.01 -17.12
N ASP A 225 14.89 -4.01 -15.96
CA ASP A 225 15.06 -5.09 -14.98
C ASP A 225 14.52 -6.41 -15.51
N ALA A 226 13.46 -6.40 -16.31
CA ALA A 226 12.89 -7.60 -16.93
C ALA A 226 13.89 -8.26 -17.88
N LEU A 227 14.56 -7.47 -18.71
CA LEU A 227 15.64 -7.93 -19.58
C LEU A 227 16.83 -8.47 -18.77
N ALA A 228 17.20 -7.80 -17.67
CA ALA A 228 18.26 -8.29 -16.78
C ALA A 228 17.89 -9.62 -16.09
N VAL A 229 16.65 -9.75 -15.63
CA VAL A 229 16.08 -11.01 -15.11
C VAL A 229 16.17 -12.12 -16.18
N MET A 230 15.77 -11.83 -17.41
CA MET A 230 15.81 -12.80 -18.51
C MET A 230 17.26 -13.21 -18.82
N ALA A 231 18.17 -12.26 -19.00
CA ALA A 231 19.59 -12.53 -19.28
C ALA A 231 20.22 -13.42 -18.19
N GLN A 232 20.06 -13.03 -16.92
CA GLN A 232 20.55 -13.81 -15.79
C GLN A 232 19.91 -15.20 -15.73
N GLY A 233 18.59 -15.30 -15.91
CA GLY A 233 17.88 -16.56 -15.84
C GLY A 233 18.26 -17.52 -16.98
N TYR A 234 18.41 -17.02 -18.21
CA TYR A 234 18.88 -17.80 -19.35
C TYR A 234 20.30 -18.33 -19.14
N HIS A 235 21.20 -17.49 -18.63
CA HIS A 235 22.57 -17.91 -18.30
C HIS A 235 22.59 -19.05 -17.26
N LEU A 236 21.79 -18.92 -16.20
CA LEU A 236 21.70 -19.96 -15.15
C LEU A 236 21.06 -21.26 -15.64
N LEU A 237 20.28 -21.21 -16.73
CA LEU A 237 19.71 -22.38 -17.40
C LEU A 237 20.66 -22.97 -18.46
N GLY A 238 21.82 -22.36 -18.72
CA GLY A 238 22.75 -22.76 -19.77
C GLY A 238 22.32 -22.35 -21.19
N LEU A 239 21.32 -21.46 -21.32
CA LEU A 239 20.80 -20.96 -22.58
C LEU A 239 21.56 -19.70 -23.02
N ASN A 240 22.84 -19.84 -23.30
CA ASN A 240 23.77 -18.71 -23.49
C ASN A 240 23.38 -17.81 -24.67
N ASP A 241 22.93 -18.37 -25.80
CA ASP A 241 22.53 -17.57 -26.97
C ASP A 241 21.35 -16.63 -26.63
N LEU A 242 20.37 -17.12 -25.87
CA LEU A 242 19.24 -16.31 -25.42
C LEU A 242 19.68 -15.26 -24.40
N ALA A 243 20.61 -15.62 -23.51
CA ALA A 243 21.18 -14.68 -22.55
C ALA A 243 21.89 -13.53 -23.27
N GLU A 244 22.79 -13.83 -24.21
CA GLU A 244 23.56 -12.85 -24.96
C GLU A 244 22.66 -11.95 -25.81
N ASN A 245 21.70 -12.51 -26.55
CA ASN A 245 20.73 -11.72 -27.31
C ASN A 245 19.94 -10.76 -26.40
N THR A 246 19.55 -11.22 -25.21
CA THR A 246 18.84 -10.37 -24.23
C THR A 246 19.74 -9.26 -23.70
N VAL A 247 21.03 -9.55 -23.44
CA VAL A 247 22.02 -8.56 -23.01
C VAL A 247 22.25 -7.51 -24.09
N GLN A 248 22.34 -7.90 -25.36
CA GLN A 248 22.48 -6.95 -26.47
C GLN A 248 21.30 -5.97 -26.53
N VAL A 249 20.07 -6.46 -26.37
CA VAL A 249 18.87 -5.61 -26.30
C VAL A 249 18.91 -4.68 -25.09
N LEU A 250 19.32 -5.19 -23.92
CA LEU A 250 19.46 -4.39 -22.70
C LEU A 250 20.51 -3.29 -22.89
N ALA A 251 21.70 -3.62 -23.40
CA ALA A 251 22.78 -2.67 -23.61
C ALA A 251 22.44 -1.61 -24.66
N ALA A 252 21.76 -2.00 -25.75
CA ALA A 252 21.37 -1.08 -26.81
C ALA A 252 20.34 -0.03 -26.35
N ASN A 253 19.40 -0.41 -25.47
CA ASN A 253 18.32 0.48 -25.04
C ASN A 253 18.56 1.13 -23.65
N TYR A 254 19.38 0.50 -22.81
CA TYR A 254 19.52 0.82 -21.39
C TYR A 254 20.98 0.66 -20.90
N ALA A 255 21.93 1.28 -21.59
CA ALA A 255 23.37 1.19 -21.31
C ALA A 255 23.75 1.50 -19.84
N ASN A 256 22.99 2.36 -19.15
CA ASN A 256 23.24 2.74 -17.76
C ASN A 256 22.65 1.77 -16.73
N HIS A 257 22.15 0.60 -17.16
CA HIS A 257 21.53 -0.36 -16.25
C HIS A 257 22.57 -0.96 -15.27
N PRO A 258 22.29 -1.09 -13.96
CA PRO A 258 23.28 -1.53 -12.96
C PRO A 258 23.86 -2.93 -13.17
N ALA A 259 23.14 -3.78 -13.91
CA ALA A 259 23.60 -5.12 -14.26
C ALA A 259 24.65 -5.15 -15.38
N LEU A 260 24.91 -4.01 -16.04
CA LEU A 260 25.97 -3.86 -17.03
C LEU A 260 27.24 -3.29 -16.38
N ASP A 261 28.41 -3.65 -16.91
CA ASP A 261 29.67 -2.97 -16.63
C ASP A 261 29.90 -1.77 -17.55
N GLU A 262 31.04 -1.09 -17.37
CA GLU A 262 31.41 0.09 -18.18
C GLU A 262 31.63 -0.26 -19.66
N GLN A 263 31.88 -1.53 -19.96
CA GLN A 263 32.07 -2.08 -21.29
C GLN A 263 30.77 -2.59 -21.92
N GLY A 264 29.63 -2.46 -21.23
CA GLY A 264 28.32 -2.94 -21.68
C GLY A 264 28.13 -4.45 -21.58
N GLN A 265 29.03 -5.17 -20.90
CA GLN A 265 28.89 -6.61 -20.63
C GLN A 265 28.03 -6.84 -19.38
N PHE A 266 27.32 -7.97 -19.36
CA PHE A 266 26.43 -8.30 -18.26
C PHE A 266 27.18 -8.95 -17.09
N LYS A 267 26.94 -8.44 -15.88
CA LYS A 267 27.50 -8.96 -14.62
C LYS A 267 26.69 -10.15 -14.12
N TYR A 268 27.00 -11.35 -14.64
CA TYR A 268 26.33 -12.57 -14.20
C TYR A 268 26.63 -12.91 -12.74
N SER A 269 25.59 -13.26 -12.00
CA SER A 269 25.68 -13.79 -10.64
C SER A 269 25.57 -15.33 -10.66
N PRO A 270 26.23 -16.06 -9.74
CA PRO A 270 26.24 -17.52 -9.74
C PRO A 270 24.89 -18.16 -9.33
N ALA A 271 24.68 -19.41 -9.76
CA ALA A 271 23.42 -20.16 -9.62
C ALA A 271 23.08 -20.52 -8.17
N ASN A 272 24.05 -21.06 -7.42
CA ASN A 272 23.79 -21.75 -6.17
C ASN A 272 23.98 -20.84 -4.96
N LEU A 273 22.87 -20.39 -4.39
CA LEU A 273 22.86 -19.70 -3.09
C LEU A 273 21.86 -20.35 -2.13
N LYS A 274 21.90 -21.69 -2.06
CA LYS A 274 21.50 -22.35 -0.83
C LYS A 274 22.42 -21.79 0.26
N ASP A 275 21.80 -21.10 1.21
CA ASP A 275 22.40 -20.30 2.27
C ASP A 275 23.11 -21.18 3.34
N ASP A 276 23.82 -22.22 2.88
CA ASP A 276 24.50 -23.21 3.73
C ASP A 276 25.68 -22.57 4.48
N LYS A 277 26.04 -21.33 4.14
CA LYS A 277 27.12 -20.54 4.75
C LYS A 277 26.62 -19.44 5.69
N HIS A 278 25.31 -19.33 5.97
CA HIS A 278 24.81 -18.37 6.95
C HIS A 278 25.46 -18.57 8.33
N TRP A 279 25.74 -19.81 8.73
CA TRP A 279 26.43 -20.08 9.99
C TRP A 279 27.88 -19.59 9.98
N MET A 280 28.56 -19.63 8.83
CA MET A 280 29.95 -19.14 8.69
C MET A 280 30.02 -17.63 8.90
N SER A 281 29.01 -16.86 8.50
CA SER A 281 28.97 -15.42 8.81
C SER A 281 28.89 -15.16 10.31
N LYS A 282 28.16 -15.99 11.06
CA LYS A 282 28.06 -15.88 12.53
C LYS A 282 29.38 -16.25 13.21
N VAL A 283 29.98 -17.37 12.79
CA VAL A 283 31.24 -17.86 13.37
C VAL A 283 32.41 -16.93 13.03
N THR A 284 32.40 -16.32 11.86
CA THR A 284 33.46 -15.38 11.44
C THR A 284 33.13 -13.93 11.76
N LEU A 285 32.12 -13.68 12.63
CA LEU A 285 31.67 -12.34 13.03
C LEU A 285 31.48 -11.38 11.84
N GLY A 286 30.99 -11.90 10.72
CA GLY A 286 30.72 -11.16 9.49
C GLY A 286 31.90 -10.98 8.54
N TYR A 287 33.05 -11.62 8.79
CA TYR A 287 34.19 -11.60 7.86
C TYR A 287 33.84 -12.30 6.53
N TYR A 288 33.16 -13.45 6.58
CA TYR A 288 32.55 -14.07 5.40
C TYR A 288 31.08 -13.74 5.30
N LYS A 289 30.69 -13.02 4.24
CA LYS A 289 29.29 -12.74 3.92
C LYS A 289 28.84 -13.70 2.81
N PRO A 290 27.68 -14.38 2.96
CA PRO A 290 27.15 -15.18 1.88
C PRO A 290 26.87 -14.29 0.66
N GLU A 291 27.12 -14.83 -0.52
CA GLU A 291 26.70 -14.21 -1.76
C GLU A 291 25.17 -14.07 -1.78
N LYS A 292 24.67 -12.95 -2.30
CA LYS A 292 23.24 -12.67 -2.33
C LYS A 292 22.65 -13.14 -3.66
N PRO A 293 21.43 -13.71 -3.65
CA PRO A 293 20.76 -14.11 -4.88
C PRO A 293 20.57 -12.90 -5.81
N PRO A 294 20.56 -13.13 -7.14
CA PRO A 294 20.33 -12.07 -8.10
C PRO A 294 19.10 -11.26 -7.73
N HIS A 295 19.25 -9.94 -7.70
CA HIS A 295 18.18 -9.01 -7.37
C HIS A 295 18.27 -7.80 -8.28
N PHE A 296 17.20 -7.57 -9.04
CA PHE A 296 17.11 -6.48 -10.00
C PHE A 296 16.08 -5.44 -9.51
N ASP A 297 16.54 -4.20 -9.34
CA ASP A 297 15.72 -3.05 -9.00
C ASP A 297 16.41 -1.75 -9.47
N SER A 298 16.05 -1.30 -10.67
CA SER A 298 16.58 -0.06 -11.27
C SER A 298 15.61 1.13 -11.18
N ARG A 299 14.64 1.07 -10.25
CA ARG A 299 13.63 2.14 -10.03
C ARG A 299 14.23 3.54 -9.92
N LYS A 300 15.31 3.70 -9.16
CA LYS A 300 15.99 5.00 -8.96
C LYS A 300 16.50 5.65 -10.25
N LEU A 301 16.68 4.86 -11.31
CA LEU A 301 17.19 5.33 -12.60
C LEU A 301 16.06 5.56 -13.60
N TYR A 302 15.12 4.61 -13.69
CA TYR A 302 14.13 4.59 -14.76
C TYR A 302 12.72 5.04 -14.34
N ASN A 303 12.41 5.09 -13.04
CA ASN A 303 11.15 5.64 -12.56
C ASN A 303 11.30 7.13 -12.23
N PRO A 304 10.62 8.05 -12.94
CA PRO A 304 10.74 9.48 -12.72
C PRO A 304 10.45 9.92 -11.29
N ILE A 305 9.46 9.30 -10.64
CA ILE A 305 9.06 9.63 -9.27
C ILE A 305 10.18 9.24 -8.30
N ASP A 306 10.68 8.00 -8.39
CA ASP A 306 11.73 7.50 -7.50
C ASP A 306 13.06 8.22 -7.72
N ARG A 307 13.37 8.61 -8.95
CA ARG A 307 14.54 9.42 -9.30
C ARG A 307 14.47 10.80 -8.64
N HIS A 308 13.35 11.50 -8.76
CA HIS A 308 13.18 12.81 -8.11
C HIS A 308 13.28 12.72 -6.59
N VAL A 309 12.69 11.69 -5.98
CA VAL A 309 12.82 11.44 -4.53
C VAL A 309 14.29 11.16 -4.14
N ALA A 310 15.03 10.43 -4.98
CA ALA A 310 16.45 10.17 -4.75
C ALA A 310 17.31 11.45 -4.86
N GLU A 311 17.01 12.33 -5.81
CA GLU A 311 17.65 13.64 -5.98
C GLU A 311 17.39 14.53 -4.75
N LEU A 312 16.13 14.70 -4.35
CA LEU A 312 15.74 15.47 -3.16
C LEU A 312 16.45 14.97 -1.90
N ARG A 313 16.59 13.65 -1.74
CA ARG A 313 17.32 13.07 -0.62
C ARG A 313 18.80 13.48 -0.59
N ASN A 314 19.42 13.63 -1.75
CA ASN A 314 20.82 14.02 -1.85
C ASN A 314 21.02 15.53 -1.65
N GLU A 315 19.98 16.34 -1.90
CA GLU A 315 20.00 17.80 -1.73
C GLU A 315 19.66 18.25 -0.29
N MET A 316 19.00 17.42 0.51
CA MET A 316 18.74 17.73 1.91
C MET A 316 20.04 17.74 2.73
N PRO A 317 20.39 18.83 3.43
CA PRO A 317 21.50 18.82 4.36
C PRO A 317 21.21 17.77 5.42
N VAL A 318 22.17 16.87 5.64
CA VAL A 318 22.06 15.78 6.60
C VAL A 318 21.96 16.38 8.02
N SER A 319 20.75 16.68 8.47
CA SER A 319 20.48 16.77 9.91
C SER A 319 20.34 15.35 10.42
N SER A 320 21.30 14.98 11.26
CA SER A 320 21.55 13.68 11.87
C SER A 320 20.31 12.85 12.28
N SER A 321 20.49 11.55 12.11
CA SER A 321 19.89 10.39 12.80
C SER A 321 18.47 9.97 12.44
N VAL A 322 18.38 9.12 11.41
CA VAL A 322 17.74 7.80 11.56
C VAL A 322 18.67 6.78 10.90
N ASP A 323 19.72 6.40 11.64
CA ASP A 323 20.52 5.22 11.32
C ASP A 323 19.69 4.00 11.73
N THR A 324 18.98 3.39 10.78
CA THR A 324 18.63 1.96 10.89
C THR A 324 19.88 1.14 10.55
N THR A 325 20.86 1.21 11.45
CA THR A 325 21.88 0.19 11.60
C THR A 325 21.74 -0.36 13.00
N ASP A 326 21.19 -1.58 13.09
CA ASP A 326 21.46 -2.48 14.19
C ASP A 326 22.98 -2.70 14.26
N LYS A 327 23.65 -1.84 15.02
CA LYS A 327 24.95 -2.12 15.61
C LYS A 327 24.86 -1.79 17.09
N ALA A 328 24.84 -2.90 17.82
CA ALA A 328 24.97 -2.98 19.26
C ALA A 328 25.98 -1.94 19.78
N ARG A 329 25.54 -1.25 20.83
CA ARG A 329 26.38 -0.49 21.76
C ARG A 329 27.59 -1.35 22.17
N ALA A 330 28.78 -0.83 21.88
CA ALA A 330 30.01 -1.20 22.56
C ALA A 330 30.84 0.08 22.76
N ASP A 331 30.67 0.63 23.96
CA ASP A 331 31.54 1.47 24.78
C ASP A 331 32.65 2.32 24.17
N THR A 332 32.69 3.57 24.64
CA THR A 332 33.93 4.07 25.27
C THR A 332 33.59 5.11 26.33
N SER A 333 33.47 4.64 27.58
CA SER A 333 33.69 5.47 28.76
C SER A 333 35.18 5.47 29.08
N GLN A 334 35.79 6.65 29.12
CA GLN A 334 37.04 6.84 29.84
C GLN A 334 36.72 7.20 31.29
N GLY A 335 37.33 6.47 32.22
CA GLY A 335 37.56 6.92 33.59
C GLY A 335 36.77 6.20 34.69
N SER A 336 37.55 5.65 35.65
CA SER A 336 37.18 5.36 37.05
C SER A 336 36.90 3.90 37.44
N GLY A 337 37.87 3.32 38.16
CA GLY A 337 37.66 2.41 39.30
C GLY A 337 37.14 1.00 39.01
N LYS A 338 38.03 -0.01 39.03
CA LYS A 338 37.65 -1.43 39.07
C LYS A 338 36.87 -1.72 40.37
N ARG A 339 35.55 -1.84 40.29
CA ARG A 339 34.71 -2.36 41.39
C ARG A 339 34.85 -3.87 41.50
N SER A 340 35.15 -4.34 42.71
CA SER A 340 35.28 -5.77 43.05
C SER A 340 33.97 -6.52 42.80
N TRP A 341 34.09 -7.80 42.39
CA TRP A 341 32.99 -8.76 42.17
C TRP A 341 31.94 -8.67 43.28
N LEU A 342 32.36 -8.60 44.53
CA LEU A 342 31.46 -8.67 45.69
C LEU A 342 30.46 -7.51 45.74
N SER A 343 30.85 -6.30 45.29
CA SER A 343 29.93 -5.14 45.21
C SER A 343 28.81 -5.34 44.19
N ARG A 344 29.01 -6.21 43.18
CA ARG A 344 28.02 -6.49 42.14
C ARG A 344 26.92 -7.43 42.62
N LEU A 345 27.18 -8.28 43.62
CA LEU A 345 26.17 -9.20 44.16
C LEU A 345 25.34 -8.58 45.28
N THR A 346 25.87 -7.59 45.98
CA THR A 346 25.20 -6.94 47.13
C THR A 346 24.57 -5.59 46.79
N PHE A 347 24.56 -5.19 45.51
CA PHE A 347 24.11 -3.88 45.03
C PHE A 347 24.65 -2.70 45.87
N GLY A 348 25.92 -2.78 46.28
CA GLY A 348 26.60 -1.70 46.98
C GLY A 348 26.15 -1.45 48.42
N LEU A 349 25.54 -2.42 49.10
CA LEU A 349 25.18 -2.29 50.52
C LEU A 349 26.37 -2.48 51.49
N LEU A 350 27.44 -3.12 51.03
CA LEU A 350 28.67 -3.37 51.77
C LEU A 350 29.80 -3.23 50.76
N ASP A 351 30.59 -2.17 50.90
CA ASP A 351 31.79 -1.92 50.10
C ASP A 351 33.04 -2.38 50.86
#